data_AF-A0A9X0K900-F1
#
_entry.id   AF-A0A9X0K900-F1
#
_cell.length_a   1.000
_cell.length_b   1.000
_cell.length_c   1.000
_cell.angle_alpha   90.00
_cell.angle_beta   90.00
_cell.angle_gamma   90.00
#
_symmetry.space_group_name_H-M   'P 1'
#
loop_
_entity.id
_entity.type
_entity.pdbx_description
1 polymer ?
#
loop_
_entity_poly.entity_id
_entity_poly.type
_entity_poly.pdbx_seq_one_letter_code
_entity_poly.pdbx_strand_id
1 'polypeptide(L)'
;MSNQVRKFPEGFLWGGAIAANQAEGSWNVDGKGLSTADVAIFKKGLSKSDYKKHNKVDEEQIQQAMRADTAEGYPKRRGVDFYHRYPEDMALFKEMGLKTLRVSIAWTRIFPNGDEEEPNE
;
A
#
# COMPACT_ATOMS: atom_id res chain seq x y z
N MET A 1 12.23 12.29 46.28
CA MET A 1 12.59 11.91 44.90
C MET A 1 11.71 12.73 43.97
N SER A 2 12.29 13.53 43.07
CA SER A 2 11.49 14.37 42.15
C SER A 2 10.79 13.50 41.12
N ASN A 3 9.46 13.48 41.15
CA ASN A 3 8.63 12.90 40.09
C ASN A 3 8.73 13.80 38.84
N GLN A 4 9.84 13.70 38.10
CA GLN A 4 9.90 14.35 36.79
C GLN A 4 9.15 13.50 35.76
N VAL A 5 8.01 14.02 35.33
CA VAL A 5 7.26 13.46 34.20
C VAL A 5 8.11 13.63 32.94
N ARG A 6 8.57 12.51 32.37
CA ARG A 6 9.25 12.51 31.08
C ARG A 6 8.24 12.89 30.00
N LYS A 7 8.58 13.89 29.18
CA LYS A 7 7.79 14.33 28.03
C LYS A 7 8.56 14.02 26.74
N PHE A 8 7.84 13.91 25.64
CA PHE A 8 8.46 13.88 24.32
C PHE A 8 9.17 15.22 24.05
N PRO A 9 10.24 15.23 23.22
CA PRO A 9 10.87 16.46 22.80
C PRO A 9 9.88 17.42 22.13
N GLU A 10 10.14 18.71 22.23
CA GLU A 10 9.42 19.70 21.45
C GLU A 10 9.57 19.41 19.94
N GLY A 11 8.48 19.56 19.19
CA GLY A 11 8.47 19.23 17.75
C GLY A 11 8.45 17.74 17.43
N PHE A 12 8.21 16.85 18.39
CA PHE A 12 8.10 15.41 18.11
C PHE A 12 7.00 15.12 17.09
N LEU A 13 7.36 14.42 16.01
CA LEU A 13 6.48 14.14 14.88
C LEU A 13 5.64 12.89 15.12
N TRP A 14 4.57 13.04 15.89
CA TRP A 14 3.51 12.04 15.93
C TRP A 14 2.88 11.88 14.55
N GLY A 15 2.74 10.65 14.07
CA GLY A 15 2.30 10.42 12.71
C GLY A 15 1.78 9.03 12.45
N GLY A 16 1.36 8.82 11.21
CA GLY A 16 0.94 7.53 10.67
C GLY A 16 1.90 7.05 9.58
N ALA A 17 1.82 5.76 9.25
CA ALA A 17 2.57 5.18 8.14
C ALA A 17 1.70 4.20 7.35
N ILE A 18 1.69 4.36 6.03
CA ILE A 18 1.05 3.46 5.08
C ILE A 18 1.98 3.19 3.89
N ALA A 19 1.73 2.13 3.13
CA ALA A 19 2.39 1.86 1.87
C ALA A 19 1.36 1.82 0.73
N ALA A 20 1.73 2.35 -0.43
CA ALA A 20 0.85 2.51 -1.60
C ALA A 20 0.17 1.20 -1.98
N ASN A 21 0.94 0.13 -2.14
CA ASN A 21 0.43 -1.19 -2.51
C ASN A 21 -0.52 -1.82 -1.47
N GLN A 22 -0.53 -1.32 -0.23
CA GLN A 22 -1.45 -1.78 0.81
C GLN A 22 -2.70 -0.93 0.89
N ALA A 23 -2.60 0.37 0.62
CA ALA A 23 -3.66 1.34 0.88
C ALA A 23 -4.38 1.83 -0.39
N GLU A 24 -3.63 2.19 -1.44
CA GLU A 24 -4.17 2.91 -2.62
C GLU A 24 -5.27 2.14 -3.33
N GLY A 25 -4.99 0.90 -3.73
CA GLY A 25 -5.85 0.21 -4.70
C GLY A 25 -5.67 0.74 -6.12
N SER A 26 -6.74 0.68 -6.92
CA SER A 26 -6.77 1.19 -8.30
C SER A 26 -5.56 0.77 -9.13
N TRP A 27 -5.31 -0.55 -9.14
CA TRP A 27 -4.07 -1.14 -9.63
C TRP A 27 -3.77 -0.90 -11.12
N ASN A 28 -4.80 -0.62 -11.92
CA ASN A 28 -4.79 -0.50 -13.38
C ASN A 28 -5.44 0.81 -13.88
N VAL A 29 -5.51 1.84 -13.03
CA VAL A 29 -6.08 3.16 -13.36
C VAL A 29 -4.95 4.16 -13.62
N ASP A 30 -5.20 5.13 -14.51
CA ASP A 30 -4.30 6.25 -14.86
C ASP A 30 -2.88 5.79 -15.20
N GLY A 31 -2.79 4.79 -16.09
CA GLY A 31 -1.51 4.30 -16.61
C GLY A 31 -0.70 3.45 -15.64
N LYS A 32 -1.18 3.17 -14.42
CA LYS A 32 -0.44 2.32 -13.47
C LYS A 32 -0.18 0.92 -14.03
N GLY A 33 1.08 0.51 -14.02
CA GLY A 33 1.53 -0.85 -14.34
C GLY A 33 1.37 -1.85 -13.19
N LEU A 34 1.49 -3.13 -13.54
CA LEU A 34 1.40 -4.25 -12.58
C LEU A 34 2.65 -4.28 -11.68
N SER A 35 2.45 -4.26 -10.36
CA SER A 35 3.53 -4.40 -9.38
C SER A 35 3.67 -5.85 -8.89
N THR A 36 4.80 -6.14 -8.22
CA THR A 36 4.99 -7.42 -7.50
C THR A 36 3.96 -7.67 -6.40
N ALA A 37 3.29 -6.65 -5.90
CA ALA A 37 2.22 -6.81 -4.92
C ALA A 37 0.89 -7.20 -5.57
N ASP A 38 0.66 -6.81 -6.82
CA ASP A 38 -0.60 -7.04 -7.55
C ASP A 38 -0.77 -8.50 -8.01
N VAL A 39 0.28 -9.32 -7.90
CA VAL A 39 0.24 -10.77 -8.17
C VAL A 39 -0.07 -11.61 -6.93
N ALA A 40 -0.05 -11.02 -5.73
CA ALA A 40 -0.30 -11.72 -4.49
C ALA A 40 -1.80 -11.98 -4.29
N ILE A 41 -2.19 -13.26 -4.30
CA ILE A 41 -3.57 -13.69 -4.05
C ILE A 41 -3.87 -13.88 -2.57
N PHE A 42 -5.13 -13.69 -2.19
CA PHE A 42 -5.64 -14.15 -0.91
C PHE A 42 -5.70 -15.69 -0.88
N LYS A 43 -5.10 -16.29 0.15
CA LYS A 43 -5.06 -17.75 0.34
C LYS A 43 -5.95 -18.16 1.51
N LYS A 44 -7.14 -18.68 1.19
CA LYS A 44 -8.12 -19.13 2.18
C LYS A 44 -7.57 -20.34 2.97
N GLY A 45 -7.88 -20.39 4.27
CA GLY A 45 -7.56 -21.54 5.13
C GLY A 45 -6.11 -21.61 5.63
N LEU A 46 -5.26 -20.64 5.30
CA LEU A 46 -3.94 -20.54 5.90
C LEU A 46 -4.01 -19.90 7.30
N SER A 47 -3.17 -20.39 8.22
CA SER A 47 -2.95 -19.72 9.49
C SER A 47 -2.45 -18.29 9.25
N LYS A 48 -2.91 -17.33 10.06
CA LYS A 48 -2.42 -15.94 10.01
C LYS A 48 -0.92 -15.83 10.30
N SER A 49 -0.35 -16.79 11.04
CA SER A 49 1.08 -16.83 11.37
C SER A 49 1.97 -17.38 10.25
N ASP A 50 1.40 -18.01 9.21
CA ASP A 50 2.16 -18.66 8.13
C ASP A 50 2.62 -17.65 7.07
N TYR A 51 3.40 -16.64 7.49
CA TYR A 51 3.85 -15.53 6.63
C TYR A 51 4.48 -16.00 5.31
N LYS A 52 5.33 -17.03 5.36
CA LYS A 52 5.98 -17.59 4.17
C LYS A 52 4.99 -18.12 3.15
N LYS A 53 3.89 -18.76 3.59
CA LYS A 53 2.87 -19.30 2.66
C LYS A 53 2.00 -18.19 2.09
N HIS A 54 1.67 -17.19 2.89
CA HIS A 54 0.92 -16.00 2.41
C HIS A 54 1.68 -15.26 1.32
N ASN A 55 3.00 -15.10 1.46
CA ASN A 55 3.82 -14.36 0.51
C ASN A 55 4.47 -15.21 -0.58
N LYS A 56 4.26 -16.54 -0.59
CA LYS A 56 4.75 -17.39 -1.67
C LYS A 56 3.98 -17.03 -2.96
N VAL A 57 4.70 -16.63 -3.99
CA VAL A 57 4.18 -16.45 -5.35
C VAL A 57 5.04 -17.30 -6.27
N ASP A 58 4.43 -18.13 -7.09
CA ASP A 58 5.11 -18.90 -8.14
C ASP A 58 4.75 -18.40 -9.55
N GLU A 59 5.40 -18.97 -10.55
CA GLU A 59 5.27 -18.55 -11.94
C GLU A 59 3.83 -18.71 -12.48
N GLU A 60 3.14 -19.80 -12.11
CA GLU A 60 1.75 -20.02 -12.51
C GLU A 60 0.84 -18.90 -11.96
N GLN A 61 1.02 -18.55 -10.68
CA GLN A 61 0.29 -17.45 -10.05
C GLN A 61 0.58 -16.09 -10.71
N ILE A 62 1.83 -15.84 -11.11
CA ILE A 62 2.20 -14.61 -11.84
C ILE A 62 1.50 -14.56 -13.18
N GLN A 63 1.58 -15.63 -13.97
CA GLN A 63 0.94 -15.70 -15.29
C GLN A 63 -0.58 -15.56 -15.21
N GLN A 64 -1.21 -16.15 -14.18
CA GLN A 64 -2.62 -15.96 -13.91
C GLN A 64 -2.94 -14.50 -13.59
N ALA A 65 -2.15 -13.87 -12.71
CA ALA A 65 -2.35 -12.49 -12.32
C ALA A 65 -2.20 -11.53 -13.51
N MET A 66 -1.23 -11.76 -14.40
CA MET A 66 -1.04 -10.93 -15.59
C MET A 66 -2.22 -10.98 -16.57
N ARG A 67 -2.96 -12.10 -16.61
CA ARG A 67 -4.15 -12.26 -17.47
C ARG A 67 -5.44 -11.84 -16.79
N ALA A 68 -5.45 -11.74 -15.46
CA ALA A 68 -6.63 -11.43 -14.69
C ALA A 68 -6.92 -9.93 -14.73
N ASP A 69 -8.08 -9.54 -15.27
CA ASP A 69 -8.59 -8.18 -15.20
C ASP A 69 -9.62 -8.05 -14.06
N THR A 70 -9.17 -8.33 -12.84
CA THR A 70 -10.01 -8.23 -11.65
C THR A 70 -9.19 -7.93 -10.41
N ALA A 71 -9.80 -7.28 -9.42
CA ALA A 71 -9.27 -7.16 -8.07
C ALA A 71 -9.78 -8.28 -7.14
N GLU A 72 -10.74 -9.09 -7.57
CA GLU A 72 -11.29 -10.17 -6.75
C GLU A 72 -10.22 -11.24 -6.50
N GLY A 73 -10.05 -11.63 -5.23
CA GLY A 73 -8.96 -12.51 -4.82
C GLY A 73 -7.57 -11.88 -4.78
N TYR A 74 -7.39 -10.61 -5.18
CA TYR A 74 -6.13 -9.85 -5.13
C TYR A 74 -6.24 -8.64 -4.19
N PRO A 75 -6.02 -8.82 -2.87
CA PRO A 75 -6.27 -7.75 -1.89
C PRO A 75 -5.52 -6.44 -2.18
N LYS A 76 -4.31 -6.54 -2.73
CA LYS A 76 -3.44 -5.39 -3.03
C LYS A 76 -3.92 -4.57 -4.23
N ARG A 77 -4.70 -5.18 -5.14
CA ARG A 77 -5.32 -4.47 -6.25
C ARG A 77 -6.45 -3.55 -5.83
N ARG A 78 -7.12 -3.90 -4.73
CA ARG A 78 -8.22 -3.14 -4.12
C ARG A 78 -7.74 -2.14 -3.05
N GLY A 79 -6.75 -2.52 -2.24
CA GLY A 79 -6.32 -1.73 -1.10
C GLY A 79 -7.47 -1.43 -0.13
N VAL A 80 -7.47 -0.24 0.46
CA VAL A 80 -8.63 0.35 1.15
C VAL A 80 -9.25 1.48 0.34
N ASP A 81 -8.93 1.54 -0.96
CA ASP A 81 -9.37 2.59 -1.88
C ASP A 81 -8.86 4.00 -1.51
N PHE A 82 -7.68 4.08 -0.88
CA PHE A 82 -7.06 5.36 -0.52
C PHE A 82 -6.80 6.23 -1.76
N TYR A 83 -6.61 5.62 -2.93
CA TYR A 83 -6.40 6.35 -4.19
C TYR A 83 -7.54 7.34 -4.49
N HIS A 84 -8.79 6.97 -4.20
CA HIS A 84 -9.94 7.87 -4.36
C HIS A 84 -10.34 8.59 -3.08
N ARG A 85 -10.09 7.97 -1.91
CA ARG A 85 -10.56 8.44 -0.59
C ARG A 85 -9.54 9.23 0.22
N TYR A 86 -8.34 9.46 -0.33
CA TYR A 86 -7.31 10.19 0.42
C TYR A 86 -7.78 11.56 0.93
N PRO A 87 -8.67 12.33 0.28
CA PRO A 87 -9.12 13.60 0.84
C PRO A 87 -9.85 13.43 2.17
N GLU A 88 -10.75 12.45 2.26
CA GLU A 88 -11.48 12.11 3.49
C GLU A 88 -10.55 11.50 4.55
N ASP A 89 -9.66 10.59 4.15
CA ASP A 89 -8.71 9.96 5.07
C ASP A 89 -7.71 10.98 5.64
N MET A 90 -7.27 11.96 4.84
CA MET A 90 -6.42 13.06 5.30
C MET A 90 -7.16 13.98 6.30
N ALA A 91 -8.48 14.16 6.15
CA ALA A 91 -9.27 14.88 7.12
C ALA A 91 -9.31 14.15 8.48
N LEU A 92 -9.46 12.82 8.47
CA LEU A 92 -9.40 12.00 9.69
C LEU A 92 -8.01 12.04 10.35
N PHE A 93 -6.93 11.95 9.55
CA PHE A 93 -5.56 12.08 10.08
C PHE A 93 -5.31 13.45 10.73
N LYS A 94 -5.87 14.51 10.16
CA LYS A 94 -5.83 15.85 10.74
C LYS A 94 -6.64 15.92 12.04
N GLU A 95 -7.83 15.33 12.08
CA GLU A 95 -8.67 15.25 13.29
C GLU A 95 -7.95 14.54 14.44
N MET A 96 -7.22 13.46 14.14
CA MET A 96 -6.37 12.75 15.12
C MET A 96 -5.15 13.57 15.58
N GLY A 97 -4.85 14.70 14.94
CA GLY A 97 -3.74 15.56 15.28
C GLY A 97 -2.37 15.07 14.76
N LEU A 98 -2.35 14.20 13.75
CA LEU A 98 -1.10 13.74 13.13
C LEU A 98 -0.30 14.94 12.59
N LYS A 99 1.01 14.90 12.83
CA LYS A 99 1.99 15.90 12.37
C LYS A 99 2.74 15.45 11.12
N THR A 100 2.76 14.14 10.87
CA THR A 100 3.38 13.56 9.68
C THR A 100 2.61 12.32 9.23
N LEU A 101 2.61 12.08 7.92
CA LEU A 101 2.16 10.84 7.32
C LEU A 101 3.29 10.32 6.44
N ARG A 102 3.81 9.14 6.77
CA ARG A 102 4.78 8.45 5.92
C ARG A 102 4.05 7.60 4.90
N VAL A 103 4.31 7.86 3.63
CA VAL A 103 3.80 7.08 2.49
C VAL A 103 4.93 6.60 1.60
N SER A 104 4.68 5.60 0.76
CA SER A 104 5.50 5.28 -0.40
C SER A 104 4.82 5.81 -1.66
N ILE A 105 5.57 6.32 -2.63
CA ILE A 105 5.06 6.54 -3.99
C ILE A 105 5.09 5.20 -4.72
N ALA A 106 3.99 4.80 -5.34
CA ALA A 106 3.95 3.57 -6.15
C ALA A 106 4.83 3.71 -7.38
N TRP A 107 5.93 2.94 -7.46
CA TRP A 107 6.84 2.96 -8.61
C TRP A 107 6.08 2.78 -9.92
N THR A 108 5.21 1.77 -10.00
CA THR A 108 4.48 1.45 -11.23
C THR A 108 3.43 2.50 -11.64
N ARG A 109 3.22 3.56 -10.84
CA ARG A 109 2.47 4.75 -11.30
C ARG A 109 3.35 5.76 -12.03
N ILE A 110 4.66 5.73 -11.81
CA ILE A 110 5.64 6.63 -12.44
C ILE A 110 6.29 5.94 -13.65
N PHE A 111 6.77 4.71 -13.47
CA PHE A 111 7.33 3.88 -14.54
C PHE A 111 6.60 2.53 -14.53
N PRO A 112 5.52 2.39 -15.30
CA PRO A 112 4.64 1.23 -15.29
C PRO A 112 5.34 -0.12 -15.47
N ASN A 113 6.30 -0.19 -16.39
CA ASN A 113 7.11 -1.36 -16.71
C ASN A 113 8.49 -1.28 -16.05
N GLY A 114 8.94 -0.06 -15.71
CA GLY A 114 10.18 0.20 -14.97
C GLY A 114 11.38 0.50 -15.87
N ASP A 115 11.17 0.51 -17.18
CA ASP A 115 12.18 0.73 -18.22
C ASP A 115 11.78 1.78 -19.26
N GLU A 116 10.68 2.50 -19.03
CA GLU A 116 10.30 3.64 -19.88
C GLU A 116 11.33 4.77 -19.82
N GLU A 117 11.55 5.45 -20.95
CA GLU A 117 12.45 6.62 -21.01
C GLU A 117 11.84 7.84 -20.32
N GLU A 118 10.52 7.97 -20.35
CA GLU A 118 9.75 9.09 -19.79
C GLU A 118 8.71 8.57 -18.78
N PRO A 119 8.38 9.36 -17.74
CA PRO A 119 7.40 8.96 -16.74
C PRO A 119 5.97 8.95 -17.29
N ASN A 120 5.09 8.21 -16.62
CA ASN A 120 3.64 8.25 -16.80
C ASN A 120 3.08 9.56 -16.21
N GLU A 121 2.53 10.42 -17.07
CA GLU A 121 1.95 11.74 -16.76
C GLU A 121 0.41 11.74 -16.72
#